data_AF-A0A7X8K8C6-F1
#
_entry.id   AF-A0A7X8K8C6-F1
#
_cell.length_a   1.000
_cell.length_b   1.000
_cell.length_c   1.000
_cell.angle_alpha   90.00
_cell.angle_beta   90.00
_cell.angle_gamma   90.00
#
_symmetry.space_group_name_H-M   'P 1'
#
loop_
_entity.id
_entity.type
_entity.pdbx_description
1 polymer ?
#
loop_
_entity_poly.entity_id
_entity_poly.type
_entity_poly.pdbx_seq_one_letter_code
_entity_poly.pdbx_strand_id
1 'polypeptide(L)'
;MRNCIEYMVHVGGEILEPKDLPEYLYTAYSDAITTSKDREHPVLNNKEKEVTAAALQFIEEHSPGRRKLTSLLQASGFTISEYSVRSMLNDLKEDGYIAFGSGRAGCLITQKGEGFLNYLSS
;
A
#
# COMPACT_ATOMS: atom_id res chain seq x y z
N MET A 1 9.39 -4.99 28.32
CA MET A 1 8.22 -5.72 27.75
C MET A 1 6.97 -5.24 28.46
N ARG A 2 6.26 -4.27 27.87
CA ARG A 2 5.09 -3.61 28.49
C ARG A 2 4.18 -2.97 27.43
N ASN A 3 3.96 -3.64 26.30
CA ASN A 3 3.20 -3.02 25.21
C ASN A 3 2.45 -4.02 24.31
N CYS A 4 2.05 -5.19 24.85
CA CYS A 4 1.16 -6.10 24.13
C CYS A 4 -0.30 -5.99 24.61
N ILE A 5 -0.52 -5.39 25.78
CA ILE A 5 -1.85 -5.35 26.41
C ILE A 5 -2.63 -4.09 25.98
N GLU A 6 -1.95 -2.99 25.64
CA GLU A 6 -2.62 -1.77 25.17
C GLU A 6 -3.29 -1.93 23.80
N TYR A 7 -2.75 -2.83 22.96
CA TYR A 7 -3.33 -3.16 21.65
C TYR A 7 -4.66 -3.92 21.73
N MET A 8 -4.98 -4.57 22.86
CA MET A 8 -6.26 -5.27 23.01
C MET A 8 -7.42 -4.34 23.42
N VAL A 9 -7.12 -3.14 23.93
CA VAL A 9 -8.15 -2.18 24.40
C VAL A 9 -8.74 -1.35 23.25
N HIS A 10 -8.10 -1.32 22.08
CA HIS A 10 -8.67 -0.71 20.86
C HIS A 10 -9.31 -1.73 19.90
N VAL A 11 -9.40 -3.01 20.29
CA VAL A 11 -10.01 -4.09 19.49
C VAL A 11 -11.25 -4.68 20.19
N GLY A 12 -11.76 -4.01 21.22
CA GLY A 12 -13.00 -4.40 21.92
C GLY A 12 -13.96 -3.23 21.96
N GLY A 13 -14.84 -3.11 20.96
CA GLY A 13 -15.82 -2.03 20.95
C GLY A 13 -16.98 -2.19 19.99
N GLU A 14 -16.75 -2.59 18.74
CA GLU A 14 -17.85 -2.73 17.78
C GLU A 14 -17.69 -4.01 16.97
N ILE A 15 -18.73 -4.83 17.01
CA ILE A 15 -18.93 -5.89 16.01
C ILE A 15 -19.07 -5.13 14.69
N LEU A 16 -18.01 -5.11 13.88
CA LEU A 16 -18.05 -4.52 12.54
C LEU A 16 -19.07 -5.32 11.74
N GLU A 17 -20.24 -4.73 11.51
CA GLU A 17 -21.22 -5.33 10.62
C GLU A 17 -20.76 -5.08 9.18
N PRO A 18 -20.99 -6.02 8.25
CA PRO A 18 -20.53 -5.87 6.87
C PRO A 18 -20.95 -4.54 6.23
N LYS A 19 -22.09 -3.96 6.62
CA LYS A 19 -22.62 -2.69 6.12
C LYS A 19 -21.74 -1.46 6.41
N ASP A 20 -20.84 -1.56 7.38
CA ASP A 20 -19.96 -0.46 7.79
C ASP A 20 -18.63 -0.47 7.02
N LEU A 21 -18.44 -1.47 6.15
CA LEU A 21 -17.30 -1.55 5.24
C LEU A 21 -17.63 -0.89 3.90
N PRO A 22 -16.79 0.03 3.41
CA PRO A 22 -16.97 0.59 2.08
C PRO A 22 -16.93 -0.50 1.01
N GLU A 23 -17.84 -0.36 0.03
CA GLU A 23 -18.25 -1.40 -0.93
C GLU A 23 -17.08 -2.07 -1.68
N TYR A 24 -15.96 -1.37 -1.86
CA TYR A 24 -14.75 -1.90 -2.51
C TYR A 24 -14.05 -3.03 -1.73
N LEU A 25 -14.29 -3.17 -0.42
CA LEU A 25 -13.74 -4.28 0.36
C LEU A 25 -14.53 -5.58 0.16
N TYR A 26 -15.79 -5.49 -0.27
CA TYR A 26 -16.59 -6.67 -0.61
C TYR A 26 -16.08 -7.36 -1.86
N THR A 27 -15.74 -6.57 -2.88
CA THR A 27 -15.20 -7.08 -4.15
C THR A 27 -13.80 -7.66 -3.97
N ALA A 28 -12.97 -7.07 -3.10
CA ALA A 28 -11.66 -7.61 -2.77
C ALA A 28 -11.74 -9.00 -2.10
N TYR A 29 -12.77 -9.24 -1.27
CA TYR A 29 -12.98 -10.54 -0.64
C TYR A 29 -13.44 -11.61 -1.65
N SER A 30 -14.25 -11.23 -2.64
CA SER A 30 -14.66 -12.17 -3.70
C SER A 30 -13.54 -12.47 -4.69
N ASP A 31 -12.69 -11.49 -4.99
CA ASP A 31 -11.69 -11.59 -6.05
C ASP A 31 -10.40 -12.29 -5.59
N ALA A 32 -10.06 -12.19 -4.30
CA ALA A 32 -8.92 -12.88 -3.69
C ALA A 32 -9.00 -14.42 -3.79
N ILE A 33 -10.20 -14.97 -4.03
CA ILE A 33 -10.42 -16.42 -4.19
C ILE A 33 -10.07 -16.90 -5.62
N THR A 34 -10.02 -16.00 -6.62
CA THR A 34 -10.05 -16.44 -8.03
C THR A 34 -8.81 -16.11 -8.86
N THR A 35 -7.99 -15.10 -8.50
CA THR A 35 -6.95 -14.60 -9.43
C THR A 35 -5.54 -14.73 -8.87
N SER A 36 -4.96 -15.92 -8.99
CA SER A 36 -3.53 -16.14 -8.72
C SER A 36 -2.80 -16.56 -9.99
N LYS A 37 -1.85 -15.72 -10.44
CA LYS A 37 -0.54 -16.03 -11.09
C LYS A 37 -0.20 -15.66 -12.55
N ASP A 38 -1.09 -15.13 -13.40
CA ASP A 38 -0.75 -14.88 -14.83
C ASP A 38 -0.79 -13.41 -15.33
N ARG A 39 -0.90 -12.40 -14.46
CA ARG A 39 -0.99 -10.99 -14.90
C ARG A 39 0.35 -10.26 -14.75
N GLU A 40 0.83 -9.59 -15.82
CA GLU A 40 2.07 -8.80 -15.82
C GLU A 40 2.02 -7.59 -14.87
N HIS A 41 0.81 -7.12 -14.53
CA HIS A 41 0.54 -6.01 -13.62
C HIS A 41 -0.64 -6.30 -12.68
N PRO A 42 -0.62 -5.75 -11.45
CA PRO A 42 -1.74 -5.85 -10.53
C PRO A 42 -2.96 -5.11 -11.08
N VAL A 43 -4.16 -5.67 -10.85
CA VAL A 43 -5.41 -5.01 -11.18
C VAL A 43 -5.75 -4.05 -10.06
N LEU A 44 -5.56 -2.76 -10.32
CA LEU A 44 -5.82 -1.67 -9.39
C LEU A 44 -7.05 -0.87 -9.85
N ASN A 45 -7.89 -0.45 -8.90
CA ASN A 45 -8.93 0.53 -9.18
C ASN A 45 -8.33 1.94 -9.39
N ASN A 46 -9.10 2.90 -9.92
CA ASN A 46 -8.56 4.24 -10.25
C ASN A 46 -7.92 4.95 -9.04
N LYS A 47 -8.51 4.83 -7.86
CA LYS A 47 -7.97 5.44 -6.63
C LYS A 47 -6.68 4.74 -6.19
N GLU A 48 -6.62 3.42 -6.29
CA GLU A 48 -5.42 2.64 -6.00
C GLU A 48 -4.29 2.95 -6.98
N LYS A 49 -4.60 3.14 -8.26
CA LYS A 49 -3.64 3.59 -9.27
C LYS A 49 -3.04 4.95 -8.91
N GLU A 50 -3.88 5.93 -8.57
CA GLU A 50 -3.43 7.26 -8.17
C GLU A 50 -2.52 7.21 -6.94
N VAL A 51 -2.93 6.48 -5.90
CA VAL A 51 -2.13 6.36 -4.67
C VAL A 51 -0.81 5.63 -4.95
N THR A 52 -0.84 4.57 -5.76
CA THR A 52 0.35 3.77 -6.09
C THR A 52 1.32 4.56 -6.96
N ALA A 53 0.82 5.33 -7.93
CA ALA A 53 1.62 6.23 -8.76
C ALA A 53 2.31 7.29 -7.89
N ALA A 54 1.54 7.96 -7.02
CA ALA A 54 2.10 8.95 -6.09
C ALA A 54 3.15 8.33 -5.15
N ALA A 55 2.89 7.11 -4.65
CA ALA A 55 3.84 6.42 -3.79
C ALA A 55 5.16 6.10 -4.51
N LEU A 56 5.09 5.58 -5.75
CA LEU A 56 6.26 5.28 -6.56
C LEU A 56 7.04 6.54 -6.94
N GLN A 57 6.35 7.63 -7.30
CA GLN A 57 6.97 8.93 -7.56
C GLN A 57 7.74 9.45 -6.33
N PHE A 58 7.14 9.39 -5.13
CA PHE A 58 7.84 9.80 -3.92
C PHE A 58 9.03 8.90 -3.58
N ILE A 59 8.96 7.61 -3.92
CA ILE A 59 10.05 6.65 -3.73
C ILE A 59 11.22 6.97 -4.64
N GLU A 60 10.95 7.25 -5.90
CA GLU A 60 11.94 7.65 -6.89
C GLU A 60 12.67 8.93 -6.47
N GLU A 61 11.94 9.96 -6.02
CA GLU A 61 12.52 11.26 -5.71
C GLU A 61 13.29 11.30 -4.38
N HIS A 62 12.82 10.58 -3.35
CA HIS A 62 13.25 10.85 -1.96
C HIS A 62 13.65 9.61 -1.15
N SER A 63 13.50 8.40 -1.72
CA SER A 63 13.70 7.12 -1.03
C SER A 63 13.15 7.09 0.41
N PRO A 64 11.87 7.47 0.63
CA PRO A 64 11.34 7.66 1.96
C PRO A 64 11.21 6.34 2.71
N GLY A 65 11.41 6.39 4.03
CA GLY A 65 10.92 5.35 4.91
C GLY A 65 9.39 5.39 5.02
N ARG A 66 8.79 4.27 5.43
CA ARG A 66 7.32 4.08 5.50
C ARG A 66 6.57 5.25 6.13
N ARG A 67 7.00 5.74 7.30
CA ARG A 67 6.32 6.85 8.01
C ARG A 67 6.31 8.14 7.22
N LYS A 68 7.45 8.48 6.61
CA LYS A 68 7.57 9.68 5.76
C LYS A 68 6.68 9.56 4.53
N LEU A 69 6.63 8.37 3.92
CA LEU A 69 5.75 8.10 2.78
C LEU A 69 4.28 8.26 3.14
N THR A 70 3.84 7.73 4.29
CA THR A 70 2.47 7.90 4.77
C THR A 70 2.11 9.39 4.94
N SER A 71 2.99 10.17 5.57
CA SER A 71 2.76 11.62 5.74
C SER A 71 2.72 12.37 4.41
N LEU A 72 3.56 12.01 3.44
CA LEU A 72 3.55 12.61 2.11
C LEU A 72 2.24 12.33 1.37
N LEU A 73 1.78 11.07 1.37
CA LEU A 73 0.51 10.69 0.74
C LEU A 73 -0.68 11.42 1.38
N GLN A 74 -0.70 11.52 2.70
CA GLN A 74 -1.74 12.27 3.41
C GLN A 74 -1.70 13.77 3.09
N ALA A 75 -0.51 14.37 3.00
CA ALA A 75 -0.33 15.77 2.61
C ALA A 75 -0.76 16.03 1.16
N SER A 76 -0.68 15.03 0.29
CA SER A 76 -1.19 15.06 -1.08
C SER A 76 -2.71 14.82 -1.19
N GLY A 77 -3.42 14.68 -0.06
CA GLY A 77 -4.88 14.54 -0.03
C GLY A 77 -5.39 13.10 0.00
N PHE A 78 -4.51 12.10 0.05
CA PHE A 78 -4.93 10.70 0.13
C PHE A 78 -5.32 10.30 1.55
N THR A 79 -6.53 9.79 1.72
CA THR A 79 -6.96 9.15 2.97
C THR A 79 -6.43 7.72 3.01
N ILE A 80 -5.25 7.52 3.60
CA ILE A 80 -4.59 6.21 3.72
C ILE A 80 -3.98 6.00 5.11
N SER A 81 -4.06 4.77 5.63
CA SER A 81 -3.49 4.39 6.93
C SER A 81 -2.03 3.93 6.81
N GLU A 82 -1.26 3.99 7.90
CA GLU A 82 0.12 3.43 7.92
C GLU A 82 0.13 1.92 7.61
N TYR A 83 -0.90 1.19 8.03
CA TYR A 83 -1.06 -0.23 7.72
C TYR A 83 -1.26 -0.47 6.22
N SER A 84 -2.12 0.33 5.58
CA SER A 84 -2.38 0.24 4.14
C SER A 84 -1.12 0.56 3.33
N VAL A 85 -0.36 1.60 3.71
CA VAL A 85 0.95 1.90 3.09
C VAL A 85 1.93 0.74 3.29
N ARG A 86 1.95 0.11 4.47
CA ARG A 86 2.79 -1.07 4.72
C ARG A 86 2.41 -2.24 3.80
N SER A 87 1.12 -2.54 3.67
CA SER A 87 0.64 -3.63 2.81
C SER A 87 1.05 -3.38 1.37
N MET A 88 0.71 -2.21 0.82
CA MET A 88 1.07 -1.82 -0.53
C MET A 88 2.58 -1.90 -0.79
N LEU A 89 3.42 -1.41 0.13
CA LEU A 89 4.88 -1.52 -0.03
C LEU A 89 5.37 -2.97 -0.01
N ASN A 90 4.73 -3.86 0.74
CA ASN A 90 5.06 -5.29 0.70
C ASN A 90 4.64 -5.90 -0.63
N ASP A 91 3.43 -5.61 -1.10
CA ASP A 91 2.92 -6.11 -2.38
C ASP A 91 3.83 -5.65 -3.54
N LEU A 92 4.17 -4.35 -3.59
CA LEU A 92 5.10 -3.79 -4.58
C LEU A 92 6.50 -4.41 -4.50
N LYS A 93 6.95 -4.82 -3.32
CA LYS A 93 8.25 -5.48 -3.14
C LYS A 93 8.19 -6.94 -3.57
N GLU A 94 7.10 -7.65 -3.26
CA GLU A 94 6.88 -9.04 -3.68
C GLU A 94 6.76 -9.15 -5.20
N ASP A 95 6.12 -8.16 -5.83
CA ASP A 95 6.04 -8.04 -7.28
C ASP A 95 7.34 -7.50 -7.92
N GLY A 96 8.32 -7.12 -7.11
CA GLY A 96 9.64 -6.67 -7.55
C GLY A 96 9.67 -5.26 -8.15
N TYR A 97 8.66 -4.42 -7.90
CA TYR A 97 8.65 -3.02 -8.32
C TYR A 97 9.57 -2.17 -7.44
N ILE A 98 9.69 -2.49 -6.15
CA ILE A 98 10.57 -1.77 -5.22
C ILE A 98 11.49 -2.73 -4.43
N ALA A 99 12.55 -2.17 -3.86
CA ALA A 99 13.42 -2.84 -2.92
C ALA A 99 13.55 -2.03 -1.63
N PHE A 100 13.62 -2.70 -0.47
CA PHE A 100 13.97 -2.03 0.78
C PHE A 100 15.49 -1.86 0.86
N GLY A 101 15.94 -0.64 1.13
CA GLY A 101 17.33 -0.36 1.43
C GLY A 101 17.74 -0.92 2.80
N SER A 102 19.05 -1.03 3.03
CA SER A 102 19.56 -1.48 4.33
C SER A 102 19.38 -0.39 5.40
N GLY A 103 18.81 -0.76 6.56
CA GLY A 103 18.68 0.14 7.70
C GLY A 103 17.78 1.36 7.45
N ARG A 104 18.35 2.57 7.50
CA ARG A 104 17.62 3.84 7.34
C ARG A 104 17.49 4.32 5.89
N ALA A 105 17.98 3.54 4.93
CA ALA A 105 18.01 3.92 3.51
C ALA A 105 16.62 4.01 2.84
N GLY A 106 15.56 3.53 3.49
CA GLY A 106 14.18 3.67 3.00
C GLY A 106 13.85 2.68 1.89
N CYS A 107 13.02 3.11 0.93
CA CYS A 107 12.59 2.29 -0.21
C CYS A 107 13.26 2.81 -1.48
N LEU A 108 13.62 1.91 -2.40
CA LEU A 108 14.22 2.23 -3.68
C LEU A 108 13.35 1.64 -4.79
N ILE A 109 13.16 2.39 -5.87
CA ILE A 109 12.48 1.89 -7.07
C ILE A 109 13.43 1.01 -7.88
N THR A 110 12.90 -0.05 -8.47
CA THR A 110 13.65 -0.91 -9.41
C THR A 110 13.34 -0.50 -10.85
N GLN A 111 14.11 -1.01 -11.82
CA GLN A 111 13.80 -0.82 -13.24
C GLN A 111 12.40 -1.32 -13.64
N LYS A 112 11.91 -2.41 -13.02
CA LYS A 112 10.54 -2.90 -13.21
C LYS A 112 9.52 -1.90 -12.65
N GLY A 113 9.83 -1.30 -11.51
CA GLY A 113 9.02 -0.27 -10.87
C GLY A 113 8.91 1.01 -11.70
N GLU A 114 10.01 1.48 -12.30
CA GLU A 114 10.01 2.62 -13.22
C GLU A 114 9.09 2.37 -14.43
N GLY A 115 9.17 1.17 -15.02
CA GLY A 115 8.26 0.77 -16.09
C GLY A 115 6.79 0.79 -15.65
N PHE A 116 6.51 0.33 -14.43
CA PHE A 116 5.16 0.36 -13.87
C PHE A 116 4.67 1.78 -13.55
N LEU A 117 5.52 2.66 -13.05
CA LEU A 117 5.20 4.07 -12.82
C LEU A 117 4.82 4.79 -14.13
N ASN A 118 5.57 4.53 -15.21
CA ASN A 118 5.26 5.06 -16.53
C ASN A 118 3.91 4.55 -17.06
N TYR A 119 3.59 3.27 -16.82
CA TYR A 119 2.29 2.69 -17.16
C TYR A 119 1.14 3.34 -16.39
N LEU A 120 1.33 3.65 -15.10
CA LEU A 120 0.31 4.31 -14.28
C LEU A 120 0.11 5.78 -14.62
N SER A 121 1.14 6.43 -15.17
CA SER A 121 1.13 7.85 -15.57
C SER A 121 0.67 8.08 -17.02
N SER A 122 0.41 7.00 -17.77
CA SER A 122 -0.07 7.02 -19.16
C SER A 122 -1.59 7.02 -19.24
#